data_AF-A0A3B9DMZ7-F1
#
_entry.id   AF-A0A3B9DMZ7-F1
#
_cell.length_a   1.000
_cell.length_b   1.000
_cell.length_c   1.000
_cell.angle_alpha   90.00
_cell.angle_beta   90.00
_cell.angle_gamma   90.00
#
_symmetry.space_group_name_H-M   'P 1'
#
loop_
_entity.id
_entity.type
_entity.pdbx_description
1 polymer ?
#
loop_
_entity_poly.entity_id
_entity_poly.type
_entity_poly.pdbx_seq_one_letter_code
_entity_poly.pdbx_strand_id
1 'polypeptide(L)' 'ELEIGDSPFNSAAPAKAAGIQAIEQNQTRYCPSPGLPEFREAAARLVRDEFGVPAERENVVVAPGAKVFEQFFCEA' A
#
# COMPACT_ATOMS: atom_id res chain seq x y z
N GLU A 1 4.18 6.80 25.98
CA GLU A 1 5.54 7.07 25.48
C GLU A 1 5.48 8.27 24.53
N LEU A 2 6.60 8.89 24.16
CA LEU A 2 6.63 9.97 23.15
C LEU A 2 6.91 9.34 21.78
N GLU A 3 5.92 8.64 21.24
CA GLU A 3 6.02 7.93 19.96
C GLU A 3 5.91 8.95 18.82
N ILE A 4 7.04 9.52 18.42
CA ILE A 4 7.11 10.44 17.29
C ILE A 4 6.72 9.67 16.02
N GLY A 5 5.57 10.02 15.44
CA GLY A 5 5.11 9.48 14.17
C GLY A 5 4.06 8.38 14.26
N ASP A 6 3.70 7.88 15.46
CA ASP A 6 2.51 7.03 15.57
C ASP A 6 1.24 7.88 15.49
N SER A 7 0.28 7.42 14.71
CA SER A 7 -0.98 8.13 14.52
C SER A 7 -1.84 7.97 15.77
N PRO A 8 -2.34 9.06 16.38
CA PRO A 8 -3.27 8.96 17.51
C PRO A 8 -4.65 8.43 17.08
N PHE A 9 -4.90 8.33 15.77
CA PHE A 9 -6.15 7.82 15.21
C PHE A 9 -6.04 6.33 14.89
N ASN A 10 -7.06 5.59 15.29
CA ASN A 10 -7.26 4.21 14.86
C ASN A 10 -7.39 4.10 13.34
N SER A 11 -7.09 2.92 12.79
CA SER A 11 -7.34 2.61 11.39
C SER A 11 -8.80 2.90 11.00
N ALA A 12 -8.98 3.52 9.84
CA ALA A 12 -10.29 3.90 9.32
C ALA A 12 -11.23 2.69 9.25
N ALA A 13 -12.51 2.90 9.62
CA ALA A 13 -13.50 1.82 9.66
C ALA A 13 -13.62 1.02 8.34
N PRO A 14 -13.62 1.65 7.14
CA PRO A 14 -13.66 0.90 5.89
C PRO A 14 -12.43 0.01 5.65
N ALA A 15 -11.23 0.46 6.06
CA ALA A 15 -10.01 -0.32 5.91
C ALA A 15 -10.02 -1.57 6.81
N LYS A 16 -10.48 -1.42 8.06
CA LYS A 16 -10.66 -2.56 8.97
C LYS A 16 -11.64 -3.58 8.41
N ALA A 17 -12.80 -3.12 7.92
CA ALA A 17 -13.82 -3.99 7.33
C ALA A 17 -13.28 -4.76 6.11
N ALA A 18 -12.57 -4.10 5.20
CA ALA A 18 -11.97 -4.74 4.04
C ALA A 18 -10.92 -5.80 4.43
N GLY A 19 -10.09 -5.52 5.44
CA GLY A 19 -9.12 -6.49 5.97
C GLY A 19 -9.79 -7.73 6.57
N ILE A 20 -10.84 -7.55 7.37
CA ILE A 20 -11.62 -8.66 7.95
C ILE A 20 -12.26 -9.50 6.84
N GLN A 21 -12.90 -8.86 5.86
CA GLN A 21 -13.53 -9.54 4.74
C GLN A 21 -12.52 -10.35 3.92
N ALA A 22 -11.32 -9.82 3.68
CA ALA A 22 -10.27 -10.53 2.95
C ALA A 22 -9.84 -11.81 3.68
N ILE A 23 -9.76 -11.78 5.02
CA ILE A 23 -9.48 -12.94 5.86
C ILE A 23 -10.62 -13.97 5.76
N GLU A 24 -11.88 -13.54 5.92
CA GLU A 24 -13.06 -14.41 5.83
C GLU A 24 -13.16 -15.11 4.45
N GLN A 25 -12.73 -14.41 3.39
CA GLN A 25 -12.70 -14.92 2.02
C GLN A 25 -11.44 -15.74 1.69
N ASN A 26 -10.56 -16.00 2.67
CA ASN A 26 -9.30 -16.73 2.50
C ASN A 26 -8.37 -16.12 1.44
N GLN A 27 -8.29 -14.79 1.35
CA GLN A 27 -7.30 -14.08 0.54
C GLN A 27 -5.90 -14.13 1.20
N THR A 28 -5.37 -15.33 1.41
CA THR A 28 -4.16 -15.61 2.20
C THR A 28 -3.06 -16.31 1.39
N ARG A 29 -3.24 -16.42 0.07
CA ARG A 29 -2.28 -17.07 -0.84
C ARG A 29 -1.34 -16.03 -1.44
N TYR A 30 -0.29 -16.51 -2.09
CA TYR A 30 0.62 -15.64 -2.83
C TYR A 30 -0.11 -14.75 -3.84
N CYS A 31 0.31 -13.49 -3.90
CA CYS A 31 -0.05 -12.55 -4.95
C CYS A 31 1.13 -12.40 -5.94
N PRO A 32 0.92 -11.78 -7.11
CA PRO A 32 2.01 -11.44 -8.01
C PRO A 32 3.09 -10.62 -7.29
N SER A 33 4.37 -10.88 -7.54
CA SER A 33 5.48 -10.21 -6.84
C SER A 33 5.41 -8.69 -6.82
N PRO A 34 4.97 -7.99 -7.89
CA PRO A 34 4.82 -6.53 -7.83
C PRO A 34 3.64 -6.03 -6.97
N GLY A 35 2.74 -6.91 -6.54
CA GLY A 35 1.50 -6.59 -5.83
C GLY A 35 0.23 -6.91 -6.64
N LEU A 36 -0.91 -6.86 -5.95
CA LEU A 36 -2.24 -7.08 -6.55
C LEU A 36 -2.53 -6.06 -7.67
N PRO A 37 -3.01 -6.51 -8.86
CA PRO A 37 -3.27 -5.61 -9.98
C PRO A 37 -4.17 -4.41 -9.65
N GLU A 38 -5.29 -4.67 -8.97
CA GLU A 38 -6.29 -3.68 -8.58
C GLU A 38 -5.75 -2.66 -7.57
N PHE A 39 -4.87 -3.08 -6.66
CA PHE A 39 -4.22 -2.18 -5.71
C PHE A 39 -3.21 -1.27 -6.42
N ARG A 40 -2.43 -1.82 -7.35
CA ARG A 40 -1.46 -1.06 -8.13
C ARG A 40 -2.13 -0.02 -9.02
N GLU A 41 -3.28 -0.35 -9.62
CA GLU A 41 -4.09 0.61 -10.38
C GLU A 41 -4.66 1.72 -9.49
N ALA A 42 -5.15 1.39 -8.30
CA ALA A 42 -5.64 2.38 -7.34
C ALA A 42 -4.53 3.34 -6.86
N ALA A 43 -3.33 2.81 -6.59
CA ALA A 43 -2.17 3.60 -6.21
C ALA A 43 -1.68 4.50 -7.37
N ALA A 44 -1.62 3.99 -8.60
CA ALA A 44 -1.26 4.78 -9.77
C ALA A 44 -2.25 5.95 -10.01
N ARG A 45 -3.56 5.69 -9.86
CA ARG A 45 -4.58 6.74 -9.90
C ARG A 45 -4.36 7.78 -8.81
N LEU A 46 -4.13 7.38 -7.56
CA LEU A 46 -3.84 8.31 -6.47
C LEU A 46 -2.64 9.20 -6.81
N VAL A 47 -1.57 8.60 -7.34
CA VAL A 47 -0.36 9.35 -7.72
C VAL A 47 -0.62 10.35 -8.85
N ARG A 48 -1.43 9.96 -9.85
CA ARG A 48 -1.86 10.87 -10.93
C ARG A 48 -2.69 12.02 -10.39
N ASP A 49 -3.70 11.71 -9.58
CA ASP A 49 -4.69 12.68 -9.13
C ASP A 49 -4.08 13.69 -8.13
N GLU A 50 -3.24 13.21 -7.20
CA GLU A 50 -2.65 14.06 -6.15
C GLU A 50 -1.40 14.82 -6.61
N PHE A 51 -0.59 14.22 -7.50
CA PHE A 51 0.73 14.75 -7.84
C PHE A 51 0.90 15.10 -9.33
N GLY A 52 -0.08 14.81 -10.18
CA GLY A 52 0.01 15.07 -11.63
C GLY A 52 1.04 14.21 -12.37
N VAL A 53 1.61 13.20 -11.70
CA VAL A 53 2.58 12.27 -12.30
C VAL A 53 1.79 11.24 -13.12
N PRO A 54 2.05 11.06 -14.44
CA PRO A 54 1.30 10.15 -15.31
C PRO A 54 1.65 8.67 -15.06
N ALA A 55 1.50 8.22 -13.83
CA ALA A 55 1.78 6.85 -13.41
C ALA A 55 0.70 5.90 -13.91
N GLU A 56 1.13 4.75 -14.42
CA GLU A 56 0.27 3.58 -14.67
C GLU A 56 0.61 2.45 -13.70
N ARG A 57 -0.23 1.41 -13.66
CA ARG A 57 -0.03 0.27 -12.74
C ARG A 57 1.35 -0.36 -12.91
N GLU A 58 1.90 -0.35 -14.12
CA GLU A 58 3.24 -0.85 -14.47
C GLU A 58 4.35 -0.09 -13.74
N ASN A 59 4.13 1.18 -13.38
CA ASN A 59 5.09 2.00 -12.65
C ASN A 59 5.04 1.79 -11.12
N VAL A 60 4.08 1.01 -10.61
CA VAL A 60 3.86 0.82 -9.17
C VAL A 60 4.29 -0.57 -8.73
N VAL A 61 5.04 -0.66 -7.62
CA VAL A 61 5.37 -1.89 -6.89
C VAL A 61 4.94 -1.74 -5.43
N VAL A 62 4.41 -2.80 -4.83
CA VAL A 62 3.93 -2.82 -3.43
C VAL A 62 4.92 -3.55 -2.53
N ALA A 63 5.20 -3.00 -1.35
CA ALA A 63 6.05 -3.61 -0.33
C ALA A 63 5.44 -3.42 1.08
N PRO A 64 5.87 -4.21 2.08
CA PRO A 64 5.41 -4.07 3.46
C PRO A 64 6.03 -2.83 4.12
N GLY A 65 5.45 -1.67 3.83
CA GLY A 65 5.89 -0.38 4.35
C GLY A 65 7.01 0.29 3.55
N ALA A 66 7.17 1.60 3.74
CA ALA A 66 8.09 2.43 2.96
C ALA A 66 9.58 2.15 3.24
N LYS A 67 9.90 1.66 4.45
CA LYS A 67 11.28 1.34 4.90
C LYS A 67 12.02 0.43 3.92
N VAL A 68 11.30 -0.53 3.33
CA VAL A 68 11.87 -1.49 2.36
C VAL A 68 12.40 -0.77 1.12
N PHE A 69 11.68 0.22 0.61
CA PHE A 69 12.13 0.99 -0.56
C PHE A 69 13.25 1.96 -0.20
N GLU A 70 13.16 2.62 0.95
CA GLU A 70 14.24 3.47 1.46
C GLU A 70 15.57 2.70 1.50
N GLN A 71 15.58 1.56 2.19
CA GLN A 71 16.79 0.77 2.43
C GLN A 71 17.38 0.16 1.14
N PHE A 72 16.55 -0.37 0.24
CA PHE A 72 17.06 -1.10 -0.93
C PHE A 72 17.24 -0.26 -2.19
N PHE A 73 16.61 0.92 -2.27
CA PHE A 73 16.63 1.75 -3.48
C PHE A 73 17.19 3.15 -3.25
N CYS A 74 16.93 3.77 -2.10
CA CYS A 74 17.34 5.16 -1.85
C CYS A 74 18.67 5.26 -1.09
N GLU A 75 18.96 4.32 -0.20
CA GLU A 75 20.18 4.31 0.64
C GLU A 75 21.30 3.42 0.09
N ALA A 76 21.03 2.68 -0.99
CA ALA A 76 21.97 1.75 -1.61
C ALA A 76 22.99 2.43 -2.54
#